data_AF-A0A318LLF4-F1
#
_entry.id   AF-A0A318LLF4-F1
#
_cell.length_a   1.000
_cell.length_b   1.000
_cell.length_c   1.000
_cell.angle_alpha   90.00
_cell.angle_beta   90.00
_cell.angle_gamma   90.00
#
_symmetry.space_group_name_H-M   'P 1'
#
loop_
_entity.id
_entity.type
_entity.pdbx_description
1 polymer ?
#
loop_
_entity_poly.entity_id
_entity_poly.type
_entity_poly.pdbx_seq_one_letter_code
_entity_poly.pdbx_strand_id
1 'polypeptide(L)' 'MAERNPLRWPGRWADWFEMRGVYVPGEDNRMVDPWRDWGWLMVTWLAGLAVFILFFALAV' A
#
# COMPACT_ATOMS: atom_id res chain seq x y z
N MET A 1 6.18 26.71 8.96
CA MET A 1 5.87 26.43 7.53
C MET A 1 5.91 24.92 7.37
N ALA A 2 4.77 24.28 7.09
CA ALA A 2 4.72 22.83 6.95
C ALA A 2 5.37 22.45 5.61
N GLU A 3 6.62 21.98 5.66
CA GLU A 3 7.25 21.31 4.51
C GLU A 3 6.37 20.12 4.12
N ARG A 4 5.60 20.31 3.04
CA ARG A 4 4.91 19.22 2.34
C ARG A 4 5.98 18.38 1.68
N ASN A 5 6.64 17.51 2.45
CA ASN A 5 7.56 16.53 1.92
C ASN A 5 6.72 15.39 1.29
N PRO A 6 6.64 15.29 -0.05
CA PRO A 6 5.76 14.34 -0.72
C PRO A 6 6.12 12.88 -0.41
N LEU A 7 7.36 12.63 0.01
CA LEU A 7 7.88 11.32 0.41
C LEU A 7 7.34 10.82 1.76
N ARG A 8 6.63 11.66 2.55
CA ARG A 8 5.97 11.22 3.80
C ARG A 8 4.56 10.64 3.58
N TRP A 9 4.08 10.64 2.35
CA TRP A 9 2.74 10.12 2.02
C TRP A 9 2.68 8.58 2.00
N PRO A 10 3.67 7.86 1.41
CA PRO A 10 3.68 6.40 1.43
C PRO A 10 3.73 5.82 2.86
N GLY A 11 4.53 6.42 3.75
CA GLY A 11 4.62 5.98 5.15
C GLY A 11 3.30 6.11 5.89
N ARG A 12 2.58 7.22 5.71
CA ARG A 12 1.25 7.39 6.34
C ARG A 12 0.19 6.44 5.79
N TRP A 13 0.32 6.02 4.53
CA TRP A 13 -0.53 4.98 3.95
C TRP A 13 -0.21 3.61 4.54
N ALA A 14 1.08 3.31 4.74
CA ALA A 14 1.51 2.08 5.41
C ALA A 14 1.00 2.02 6.86
N ASP A 15 1.19 3.08 7.64
CA ASP A 15 0.72 3.18 9.03
C ASP A 15 -0.81 3.03 9.12
N TRP A 16 -1.54 3.66 8.20
CA TRP A 16 -3.01 3.55 8.12
C TRP A 16 -3.47 2.13 7.78
N PHE A 17 -2.73 1.42 6.93
CA PHE A 17 -3.01 0.03 6.57
C PHE A 17 -2.70 -0.93 7.73
N GLU A 18 -1.58 -0.73 8.43
CA GLU A 18 -1.23 -1.48 9.64
C GLU A 18 -2.30 -1.33 10.72
N MET A 19 -2.72 -0.10 11.01
CA MET A 19 -3.78 0.19 11.99
C MET A 19 -5.15 -0.38 11.62
N ARG A 20 -5.42 -0.61 10.33
CA ARG A 20 -6.69 -1.15 9.84
C ARG A 20 -6.74 -2.67 9.67
N GLY A 21 -5.63 -3.38 9.89
CA GLY A 21 -5.74 -4.82 10.09
C GLY A 21 -4.54 -5.68 9.71
N VAL A 22 -3.45 -5.15 9.17
CA VAL A 22 -2.51 -6.02 8.44
C VAL A 22 -1.68 -6.97 9.32
N TYR A 23 -1.39 -6.68 10.59
CA TYR A 23 -0.68 -7.66 11.43
C TYR A 23 -0.93 -7.44 12.93
N VAL A 24 -1.49 -8.46 13.60
CA VAL A 24 -1.48 -8.57 15.06
C VAL A 24 -0.60 -9.76 15.39
N PRO A 25 0.57 -9.57 16.03
CA PRO A 25 1.44 -10.68 16.41
C PRO A 25 0.71 -11.60 17.39
N GLY A 26 0.61 -12.90 17.08
CA GLY A 26 0.04 -13.92 17.98
C GLY A 26 -1.26 -14.60 17.53
N GLU A 27 -1.81 -14.23 16.37
CA GLU A 27 -3.09 -14.76 15.86
C GLU A 27 -2.90 -15.65 14.62
N ASP A 28 -2.09 -16.72 14.74
CA ASP A 28 -1.68 -17.56 13.59
C ASP A 28 -2.75 -18.55 13.09
N ASN A 29 -3.88 -18.72 13.80
CA ASN A 29 -4.89 -19.75 13.48
C ASN A 29 -6.27 -19.20 13.06
N ARG A 30 -6.31 -17.97 12.55
CA ARG A 30 -7.55 -17.31 12.08
C ARG A 30 -7.77 -17.56 10.58
N MET A 31 -9.03 -17.62 10.15
CA MET A 31 -9.38 -17.74 8.73
C MET A 31 -8.74 -16.60 7.92
N VAL A 32 -8.25 -16.95 6.72
CA VAL A 32 -7.67 -16.02 5.76
C VAL A 32 -8.68 -14.89 5.48
N ASP A 33 -8.25 -13.66 5.71
CA ASP A 33 -9.01 -12.46 5.37
C ASP A 33 -8.38 -11.86 4.11
N PRO A 34 -9.02 -11.98 2.94
CA PRO A 34 -8.41 -11.62 1.68
C PRO A 34 -7.94 -10.16 1.62
N TRP A 35 -8.70 -9.25 2.24
CA TRP A 35 -8.42 -7.82 2.20
C TRP A 35 -7.23 -7.44 3.08
N ARG A 36 -7.06 -8.20 4.17
CA ARG A 36 -5.99 -8.03 5.13
C ARG A 36 -4.69 -8.67 4.67
N ASP A 37 -4.77 -9.90 4.18
CA ASP A 37 -3.61 -10.74 3.87
C ASP A 37 -3.01 -10.40 2.49
N TRP A 38 -3.86 -9.99 1.53
CA TRP A 38 -3.43 -9.66 0.16
C TRP A 38 -3.53 -8.18 -0.18
N GLY A 39 -3.97 -7.33 0.75
CA GLY A 39 -4.15 -5.90 0.52
C GLY A 39 -2.88 -5.22 0.00
N TRP A 40 -1.71 -5.55 0.57
CA TRP A 40 -0.41 -5.04 0.11
C TRP A 40 -0.04 -5.50 -1.31
N LEU A 41 -0.38 -6.75 -1.65
CA LEU A 41 -0.15 -7.25 -3.01
C LEU A 41 -0.97 -6.44 -4.01
N MET A 42 -2.25 -6.19 -3.72
CA MET A 42 -3.14 -5.40 -4.58
C MET A 42 -2.68 -3.95 -4.71
N VAL A 43 -2.30 -3.30 -3.61
CA VAL A 43 -1.80 -1.91 -3.63
C VAL A 43 -0.53 -1.79 -4.45
N THR A 44 0.44 -2.68 -4.22
CA THR A 44 1.72 -2.67 -4.95
C THR A 44 1.49 -2.95 -6.44
N TRP A 45 0.60 -3.87 -6.75
CA TRP A 45 0.24 -4.21 -8.14
C TRP A 45 -0.42 -3.02 -8.86
N LEU A 46 -1.41 -2.37 -8.23
CA LEU A 46 -2.08 -1.20 -8.80
C LEU A 46 -1.13 0.00 -8.95
N ALA A 47 -0.26 0.24 -7.97
CA ALA A 47 0.75 1.29 -8.06
C ALA A 47 1.74 1.02 -9.20
N GLY A 48 2.23 -0.22 -9.31
CA GLY A 48 3.10 -0.64 -10.40
C GLY A 48 2.44 -0.47 -11.77
N LEU A 49 1.17 -0.88 -11.90
CA LEU A 49 0.40 -0.72 -13.13
C LEU A 49 0.21 0.76 -13.49
N ALA A 50 -0.11 1.61 -12.52
CA ALA A 50 -0.27 3.05 -12.74
C ALA A 50 1.04 3.69 -13.21
N VAL A 51 2.17 3.38 -12.57
CA VAL A 51 3.50 3.85 -12.98
C VAL A 51 3.85 3.36 -14.37
N PHE A 52 3.57 2.09 -14.67
CA PHE A 52 3.79 1.50 -16.00
C PHE A 52 3.03 2.27 -17.08
N ILE A 53 1.72 2.50 -16.87
CA ILE A 53 0.89 3.27 -17.82
C ILE A 53 1.45 4.69 -17.99
N LEU A 54 1.77 5.39 -16.90
CA LEU A 54 2.31 6.74 -16.95
C LEU A 54 3.64 6.80 -17.69
N PHE A 55 4.52 5.81 -17.49
CA PHE A 55 5.78 5.71 -18.19
C PHE A 55 5.59 5.63 -19.71
N PHE A 56 4.72 4.73 -20.18
CA PHE A 56 4.43 4.61 -21.61
C PHE A 56 3.67 5.81 -22.18
N ALA A 57 2.80 6.44 -21.39
CA ALA A 57 2.08 7.64 -21.81
C ALA A 57 3.01 8.85 -21.99
N LEU A 58 4.10 8.93 -21.23
CA LEU A 58 5.08 10.03 -21.29
C LEU A 58 6.27 9.72 -22.21
N ALA A 59 6.50 8.46 -22.58
CA ALA A 59 7.58 8.04 -23.48
C ALA A 59 7.27 8.29 -24.97
N VAL A 60 6.55 9.39 -25.27
CA VAL A 60 6.21 9.86 -26.63
C VAL A 60 7.31 10.77 -27.17
#